data_AF-A0A931CP84-F1
#
_entry.id   AF-A0A931CP84-F1
#
_cell.length_a   1.000
_cell.length_b   1.000
_cell.length_c   1.000
_cell.angle_alpha   90.00
_cell.angle_beta   90.00
_cell.angle_gamma   90.00
#
_symmetry.space_group_name_H-M   'P 1'
#
loop_
_entity.id
_entity.type
_entity.pdbx_description
1 polymer ?
#
loop_
_entity_poly.entity_id
_entity_poly.type
_entity_poly.pdbx_seq_one_letter_code
_entity_poly.pdbx_strand_id
1 'polypeptide(L)'
;MLESAAALPDNPRAIGRGPTYHAIFALCYGLGLRGGEACHLFLEDIDTDRQLLVVRGGKFGKSRLVPFGPRIGELLARQLKHRQGQEGAGPGSPLFTFDGRRCVNRTSASHTFRLLAIELEFPVPAGTTAPHLHSLRHSFAVGSLLRWYREGVDPSVRLFQLSTFMGHVDPASTAVYLTITPELFSEASHRFEVFAEPAWLEEQP
;
A
#
# COMPACT_ATOMS: atom_id res chain seq x y z
N MET A 1 10.65 -0.59 9.85
CA MET A 1 10.46 -0.08 8.46
C MET A 1 9.87 1.32 8.44
N LEU A 2 8.59 1.53 8.81
CA LEU A 2 7.99 2.88 8.78
C LEU A 2 8.67 3.86 9.75
N GLU A 3 8.94 3.42 10.97
CA GLU A 3 9.69 4.20 11.98
C GLU A 3 11.11 4.51 11.50
N SER A 4 11.81 3.52 10.96
CA SER A 4 13.16 3.67 10.38
C SER A 4 13.17 4.65 9.21
N ALA A 5 12.12 4.62 8.36
CA ALA A 5 11.95 5.60 7.30
C ALA A 5 11.73 7.00 7.88
N ALA A 6 10.92 7.16 8.92
CA ALA A 6 10.69 8.45 9.58
C ALA A 6 11.96 9.03 10.23
N ALA A 7 12.85 8.16 10.70
CA ALA A 7 14.12 8.51 11.35
C ALA A 7 15.26 8.81 10.37
N LEU A 8 15.06 8.70 9.06
CA LEU A 8 16.11 8.98 8.09
C LEU A 8 16.61 10.43 8.22
N PRO A 9 17.93 10.64 8.30
CA PRO A 9 18.49 11.97 8.38
C PRO A 9 18.30 12.72 7.06
N ASP A 10 18.17 14.03 7.19
CA ASP A 10 18.18 14.95 6.07
C ASP A 10 19.56 15.00 5.43
N ASN A 11 19.59 15.42 4.17
CA ASN A 11 20.81 15.81 3.48
C ASN A 11 20.56 17.02 2.58
N PRO A 12 21.60 17.70 2.06
CA PRO A 12 21.42 18.94 1.31
C PRO A 12 20.51 18.84 0.07
N ARG A 13 20.28 17.63 -0.46
CA ARG A 13 19.43 17.39 -1.63
C ARG A 13 18.05 16.83 -1.28
N ALA A 14 17.80 16.56 0.01
CA ALA A 14 16.55 15.99 0.50
C ALA A 14 16.35 16.40 1.97
N ILE A 15 15.87 17.63 2.16
CA ILE A 15 15.36 18.10 3.45
C ILE A 15 13.96 17.51 3.68
N GLY A 16 13.64 17.10 4.90
CA GLY A 16 12.41 16.36 5.21
C GLY A 16 12.41 14.94 4.65
N ARG A 17 13.59 14.32 4.48
CA ARG A 17 13.74 13.00 3.85
C ARG A 17 12.96 11.92 4.60
N GLY A 18 13.08 11.89 5.93
CA GLY A 18 12.44 10.89 6.76
C GLY A 18 10.91 10.94 6.69
N PRO A 19 10.28 12.08 7.05
CA PRO A 19 8.83 12.25 6.94
C PRO A 19 8.28 11.94 5.54
N THR A 20 9.00 12.32 4.49
CA THR A 20 8.60 12.08 3.09
C THR A 20 8.56 10.59 2.77
N TYR A 21 9.63 9.83 3.05
CA TYR A 21 9.63 8.39 2.77
C TYR A 21 8.71 7.61 3.69
N HIS A 22 8.58 8.02 4.96
CA HIS A 22 7.58 7.46 5.87
C HIS A 22 6.17 7.58 5.27
N ALA A 23 5.79 8.76 4.78
CA ALA A 23 4.48 8.96 4.19
C ALA A 23 4.25 8.13 2.93
N ILE A 24 5.22 8.12 2.00
CA ILE A 24 5.14 7.30 0.78
C ILE A 24 4.97 5.81 1.12
N PHE A 25 5.74 5.29 2.09
CA PHE A 25 5.67 3.88 2.48
C PHE A 25 4.36 3.57 3.20
N ALA A 26 3.89 4.47 4.06
CA ALA A 26 2.61 4.33 4.74
C ALA A 26 1.43 4.31 3.75
N LEU A 27 1.47 5.10 2.67
CA LEU A 27 0.45 5.03 1.61
C LEU A 27 0.51 3.72 0.81
N CYS A 28 1.72 3.21 0.51
CA CYS A 28 1.87 1.91 -0.14
C CYS A 28 1.31 0.77 0.73
N TYR A 29 1.55 0.82 2.04
CA TYR A 29 1.14 -0.21 3.00
C TYR A 29 -0.33 -0.08 3.43
N GLY A 30 -0.82 1.14 3.65
CA GLY A 30 -2.13 1.42 4.20
C GLY A 30 -3.24 1.51 3.15
N LEU A 31 -2.90 1.90 1.91
CA LEU A 31 -3.84 2.05 0.80
C LEU A 31 -3.47 1.18 -0.40
N GLY A 32 -2.48 0.29 -0.28
CA GLY A 32 -2.09 -0.59 -1.36
C GLY A 32 -1.60 0.13 -2.62
N LEU A 33 -1.15 1.40 -2.53
CA LEU A 33 -0.69 2.13 -3.71
C LEU A 33 0.58 1.49 -4.29
N ARG A 34 0.75 1.57 -5.62
CA ARG A 34 2.07 1.29 -6.22
C ARG A 34 3.04 2.38 -5.78
N GLY A 35 4.32 2.05 -5.63
CA GLY A 35 5.33 3.05 -5.27
C GLY A 35 5.39 4.25 -6.24
N GLY A 36 5.16 4.01 -7.54
CA GLY A 36 5.07 5.10 -8.52
C GLY A 36 3.82 5.98 -8.34
N GLU A 37 2.67 5.38 -8.03
CA GLU A 37 1.44 6.11 -7.73
C GLU A 37 1.62 6.98 -6.48
N ALA A 38 2.15 6.41 -5.40
CA ALA A 38 2.38 7.15 -4.15
C ALA A 38 3.40 8.29 -4.32
N CYS A 39 4.47 8.08 -5.10
CA CYS A 39 5.47 9.11 -5.35
C CYS A 39 4.96 10.25 -6.25
N HIS A 40 3.96 9.98 -7.09
CA HIS A 40 3.45 10.91 -8.12
C HIS A 40 2.08 11.50 -7.75
N LEU A 41 1.86 11.75 -6.46
CA LEU A 41 0.68 12.47 -5.98
C LEU A 41 0.91 13.97 -6.01
N PHE A 42 -0.14 14.71 -6.36
CA PHE A 42 -0.18 16.16 -6.34
C PHE A 42 -1.04 16.66 -5.18
N LEU A 43 -0.87 17.94 -4.80
CA LEU A 43 -1.65 18.54 -3.71
C LEU A 43 -3.16 18.45 -3.96
N GLU A 44 -3.57 18.62 -5.22
CA GLU A 44 -4.97 18.57 -5.66
C GLU A 44 -5.57 17.15 -5.70
N ASP A 45 -4.76 16.11 -5.55
CA ASP A 45 -5.24 14.73 -5.53
C ASP A 45 -5.82 14.32 -4.18
N ILE A 46 -5.70 15.18 -3.16
CA ILE A 46 -6.11 14.88 -1.79
C ILE A 46 -7.35 15.71 -1.44
N ASP A 47 -8.48 15.02 -1.27
CA ASP A 47 -9.70 15.58 -0.72
C ASP A 47 -9.79 15.19 0.75
N THR A 48 -9.41 16.11 1.64
CA THR A 48 -9.43 15.87 3.10
C THR A 48 -10.84 15.82 3.67
N ASP A 49 -11.79 16.51 3.05
CA ASP A 49 -13.16 16.61 3.54
C ASP A 49 -13.92 15.29 3.31
N ARG A 50 -13.70 14.68 2.14
CA ARG A 50 -14.27 13.38 1.78
C ARG A 50 -13.37 12.20 2.12
N GLN A 51 -12.18 12.46 2.67
CA GLN A 51 -11.15 11.46 2.93
C GLN A 51 -10.85 10.59 1.71
N LEU A 52 -10.61 11.24 0.57
CA LEU A 52 -10.50 10.59 -0.73
C LEU A 52 -9.23 11.01 -1.46
N LEU A 53 -8.55 10.03 -2.06
CA LEU A 53 -7.36 10.25 -2.85
C LEU A 53 -7.62 9.90 -4.32
N VAL A 54 -7.27 10.81 -5.23
CA VAL A 54 -7.38 10.61 -6.68
C VAL A 54 -6.06 10.06 -7.20
N VAL A 55 -5.98 8.75 -7.45
CA VAL A 55 -4.79 8.17 -8.09
C VAL A 55 -4.92 8.32 -9.59
N ARG A 56 -4.16 9.25 -10.16
CA ARG A 56 -4.10 9.48 -11.62
C ARG A 56 -3.16 8.51 -12.30
N GLY A 57 -3.45 8.21 -13.57
CA GLY A 57 -2.49 7.53 -14.44
C GLY A 57 -2.09 6.13 -13.99
N GLY A 58 -3.03 5.35 -13.45
CA GLY A 58 -2.82 3.92 -13.21
C GLY A 58 -2.43 3.17 -14.50
N LYS A 59 -2.10 1.88 -14.41
CA LYS A 59 -1.80 1.06 -15.61
C LYS A 59 -2.92 1.27 -16.65
N PHE A 60 -2.56 1.75 -17.85
CA PHE A 60 -3.46 2.15 -18.96
C PHE A 60 -4.23 3.48 -18.83
N GLY A 61 -3.79 4.41 -17.98
CA GLY A 61 -4.32 5.79 -17.96
C GLY A 61 -5.66 5.96 -17.24
N LYS A 62 -6.16 4.93 -16.54
CA LYS A 62 -7.38 5.01 -15.74
C LYS A 62 -7.08 5.61 -14.36
N SER A 63 -7.82 6.65 -14.01
CA SER A 63 -7.82 7.19 -12.65
C SER A 63 -8.75 6.37 -11.75
N ARG A 64 -8.44 6.30 -10.45
CA ARG A 64 -9.33 5.69 -9.45
C ARG A 64 -9.39 6.53 -8.18
N LEU A 65 -10.51 6.40 -7.48
CA LEU A 65 -10.73 7.01 -6.18
C LEU A 65 -10.36 6.01 -5.10
N VAL A 66 -9.53 6.44 -4.15
CA VAL A 66 -9.03 5.61 -3.05
C VAL A 66 -9.43 6.27 -1.74
N PRO A 67 -10.49 5.80 -1.08
CA PRO A 67 -10.85 6.31 0.24
C PRO A 67 -9.76 5.94 1.26
N PHE A 68 -9.55 6.80 2.25
CA PHE A 68 -8.56 6.58 3.29
C PHE A 68 -9.13 6.82 4.69
N GLY A 69 -8.61 6.08 5.68
CA GLY A 69 -9.02 6.22 7.07
C GLY A 69 -8.33 7.37 7.81
N PRO A 70 -8.74 7.66 9.05
CA PRO A 70 -8.29 8.82 9.83
C PRO A 70 -6.77 8.89 10.02
N ARG A 71 -6.09 7.75 10.24
CA ARG A 71 -4.62 7.72 10.40
C ARG A 71 -3.87 8.19 9.16
N ILE A 72 -4.35 7.81 7.98
CA ILE A 72 -3.79 8.29 6.71
C ILE A 72 -4.19 9.74 6.47
N GLY A 73 -5.41 10.13 6.84
CA GLY A 73 -5.86 11.52 6.81
C GLY A 73 -4.96 12.45 7.62
N GLU A 74 -4.60 12.08 8.85
CA GLU A 74 -3.67 12.84 9.69
C GLU A 74 -2.28 12.96 9.07
N LEU A 75 -1.77 11.86 8.50
CA LEU A 75 -0.49 11.84 7.80
C LEU A 75 -0.49 12.80 6.59
N LEU A 76 -1.54 12.75 5.78
CA LEU A 76 -1.72 13.61 4.62
C LEU A 76 -1.91 15.07 5.04
N ALA A 77 -2.69 15.35 6.09
CA ALA A 77 -2.90 16.70 6.61
C ALA A 77 -1.58 17.33 7.09
N ARG A 78 -0.72 16.57 7.79
CA ARG A 78 0.63 17.03 8.16
C ARG A 78 1.48 17.35 6.94
N GLN A 79 1.43 16.50 5.91
CA GLN A 79 2.17 16.74 4.67
C GLN A 79 1.66 17.97 3.91
N LEU A 80 0.34 18.15 3.82
CA LEU A 80 -0.28 19.31 3.19
C LEU A 80 0.11 20.60 3.91
N LYS A 81 0.04 20.62 5.24
CA LYS A 81 0.49 21.76 6.06
C LYS A 81 1.96 22.08 5.85
N HIS A 82 2.82 21.06 5.77
CA HIS A 82 4.24 21.23 5.47
C HIS A 82 4.46 21.87 4.09
N ARG A 83 3.73 21.41 3.07
CA ARG A 83 3.82 21.94 1.70
C ARG A 83 3.29 23.36 1.59
N GLN A 84 2.21 23.72 2.29
CA GLN A 84 1.67 25.09 2.31
C GLN A 84 2.67 26.13 2.83
N GLY A 85 3.62 25.73 3.68
CA GLY A 85 4.69 26.60 4.17
C GLY A 85 5.85 26.82 3.18
N GLN A 86 5.83 26.16 2.01
CA GLN A 86 6.91 26.26 1.01
C GLN A 86 6.49 27.18 -0.14
N GLU A 87 7.39 28.05 -0.58
CA GLU A 87 7.15 28.97 -1.68
C GLU A 87 6.79 28.22 -2.98
N GLY A 88 5.74 28.69 -3.67
CA GLY A 88 5.28 28.11 -4.93
C GLY A 88 4.43 26.84 -4.79
N ALA A 89 4.07 26.42 -3.58
CA ALA A 89 3.13 25.32 -3.39
C ALA A 89 1.69 25.73 -3.72
N GLY A 90 1.10 25.10 -4.74
CA GLY A 90 -0.28 25.33 -5.16
C GLY A 90 -0.87 24.16 -5.96
N PRO A 91 -2.06 24.32 -6.56
CA PRO A 91 -2.62 23.34 -7.49
C PRO A 91 -1.59 22.96 -8.58
N GLY A 92 -1.56 21.69 -8.96
CA GLY A 92 -0.55 21.14 -9.88
C GLY A 92 0.86 20.95 -9.28
N SER A 93 1.09 21.28 -8.00
CA SER A 93 2.37 21.01 -7.35
C SER A 93 2.44 19.59 -6.77
N PRO A 94 3.63 18.94 -6.78
CA PRO A 94 3.81 17.64 -6.15
C PRO A 94 3.55 17.68 -4.63
N LEU A 95 2.87 16.64 -4.13
CA LEU A 95 2.68 16.40 -2.70
C LEU A 95 4.01 16.00 -2.03
N PHE A 96 4.76 15.10 -2.67
CA PHE A 96 6.07 14.66 -2.22
C PHE A 96 7.16 15.17 -3.16
N THR A 97 8.05 16.00 -2.63
CA THR A 97 9.15 16.60 -3.38
C THR A 97 10.28 16.99 -2.43
N PHE A 98 11.51 17.00 -2.95
CA PHE A 98 12.70 17.49 -2.24
C PHE A 98 13.21 18.84 -2.77
N ASP A 99 12.76 19.26 -3.95
CA ASP A 99 13.17 20.52 -4.61
C ASP A 99 11.99 21.48 -4.84
N GLY A 100 10.80 21.12 -4.34
CA GLY A 100 9.56 21.89 -4.51
C GLY A 100 8.89 21.72 -5.88
N ARG A 101 9.58 21.15 -6.87
CA ARG A 101 9.18 21.19 -8.29
C ARG A 101 8.87 19.82 -8.86
N ARG A 102 9.68 18.81 -8.52
CA ARG A 102 9.58 17.46 -9.06
C ARG A 102 9.08 16.49 -8.00
N CYS A 103 8.23 15.56 -8.42
CA CYS A 103 7.84 14.41 -7.61
C CYS A 103 9.10 13.64 -7.16
N VAL A 104 9.05 13.07 -5.96
CA VAL A 104 10.08 12.12 -5.52
C VAL A 104 10.20 10.99 -6.53
N ASN A 105 11.43 10.64 -6.90
CA ASN A 105 11.66 9.59 -7.88
C ASN A 105 11.37 8.20 -7.24
N ARG A 106 10.53 7.39 -7.90
CA ARG A 106 10.20 6.02 -7.47
C ARG A 106 11.44 5.15 -7.26
N THR A 107 12.46 5.27 -8.11
CA THR A 107 13.71 4.50 -7.99
C THR A 107 14.46 4.89 -6.73
N SER A 108 14.52 6.18 -6.39
CA SER A 108 15.10 6.66 -5.13
C SER A 108 14.34 6.15 -3.90
N ALA A 109 13.00 6.12 -3.96
CA ALA A 109 12.18 5.51 -2.92
C ALA A 109 12.42 4.00 -2.79
N SER A 110 12.53 3.29 -3.91
CA SER A 110 12.81 1.84 -3.95
C SER A 110 14.21 1.52 -3.40
N HIS A 111 15.20 2.34 -3.75
CA HIS A 111 16.56 2.22 -3.24
C HIS A 111 16.62 2.49 -1.73
N THR A 112 15.96 3.56 -1.26
CA THR A 112 15.87 3.88 0.17
C THR A 112 15.19 2.75 0.94
N PHE A 113 14.10 2.19 0.43
CA PHE A 113 13.45 1.02 1.03
C PHE A 113 14.40 -0.16 1.14
N ARG A 114 15.15 -0.46 0.07
CA ARG A 114 16.11 -1.58 0.06
C ARG A 114 17.20 -1.40 1.11
N LEU A 115 17.77 -0.20 1.24
CA LEU A 115 18.77 0.09 2.26
C LEU A 115 18.23 -0.13 3.67
N LEU A 116 17.02 0.39 3.94
CA LEU A 116 16.36 0.18 5.22
C LEU A 116 16.03 -1.29 5.49
N ALA A 117 15.65 -2.06 4.46
CA ALA A 117 15.37 -3.48 4.61
C ALA A 117 16.63 -4.28 4.97
N ILE A 118 17.80 -3.87 4.43
CA ILE A 118 19.10 -4.45 4.79
C ILE A 118 19.48 -4.07 6.21
N GLU A 119 19.35 -2.79 6.57
CA GLU A 119 19.66 -2.28 7.91
C GLU A 119 18.80 -2.93 9.00
N LEU A 120 17.54 -3.22 8.70
CA LEU A 120 16.62 -3.91 9.60
C LEU A 120 16.77 -5.43 9.59
N GLU A 121 17.73 -5.96 8.83
CA GLU A 121 18.04 -7.39 8.73
C GLU A 121 16.78 -8.23 8.46
N PHE A 122 15.93 -7.76 7.52
CA PHE A 122 14.71 -8.49 7.21
C PHE A 122 15.01 -9.92 6.76
N PRO A 123 14.37 -10.93 7.38
CA PRO A 123 14.64 -12.31 7.04
C PRO A 123 14.23 -12.58 5.59
N VAL A 124 15.13 -13.21 4.85
CA VAL A 124 14.88 -13.65 3.47
C VAL A 124 14.97 -15.17 3.45
N PRO A 125 13.84 -15.88 3.51
CA PRO A 125 13.82 -17.33 3.40
C PRO A 125 14.50 -17.81 2.11
N ALA A 126 15.15 -18.98 2.17
CA ALA A 126 15.79 -19.58 1.00
C ALA A 126 14.79 -19.72 -0.16
N GLY A 127 15.22 -19.37 -1.37
CA GLY A 127 14.38 -19.41 -2.57
C GLY A 127 13.40 -18.24 -2.73
N THR A 128 13.40 -17.26 -1.81
CA THR A 128 12.56 -16.05 -1.93
C THR A 128 13.40 -14.83 -2.29
N THR A 129 12.74 -13.80 -2.83
CA THR A 129 13.37 -12.51 -3.11
C THR A 129 13.27 -11.61 -1.89
N ALA A 130 14.35 -10.86 -1.62
CA ALA A 130 14.36 -9.88 -0.54
C ALA A 130 13.20 -8.86 -0.67
N PRO A 131 12.63 -8.38 0.45
CA PRO A 131 11.58 -7.39 0.42
C PRO A 131 11.97 -6.14 -0.37
N HIS A 132 11.03 -5.66 -1.18
CA HIS A 132 11.17 -4.44 -1.96
C HIS A 132 9.98 -3.51 -1.72
N LEU A 133 10.00 -2.29 -2.25
CA LEU A 133 8.93 -1.32 -2.00
C LEU A 133 7.52 -1.85 -2.37
N HIS A 134 7.39 -2.64 -3.43
CA HIS A 134 6.11 -3.23 -3.82
C HIS A 134 5.60 -4.29 -2.83
N SER A 135 6.45 -4.81 -1.94
CA SER A 135 6.06 -5.74 -0.88
C SER A 135 5.11 -5.08 0.11
N LEU A 136 5.17 -3.76 0.32
CA LEU A 136 4.20 -3.05 1.17
C LEU A 136 2.77 -3.14 0.61
N ARG A 137 2.64 -2.99 -0.71
CA ARG A 137 1.37 -3.18 -1.41
C ARG A 137 0.88 -4.63 -1.34
N HIS A 138 1.81 -5.58 -1.43
CA HIS A 138 1.50 -6.98 -1.23
C HIS A 138 0.95 -7.23 0.19
N SER A 139 1.60 -6.70 1.22
CA SER A 139 1.13 -6.79 2.61
C SER A 139 -0.26 -6.15 2.81
N PHE A 140 -0.57 -5.05 2.14
CA PHE A 140 -1.93 -4.48 2.15
C PHE A 140 -2.98 -5.49 1.65
N ALA A 141 -2.70 -6.14 0.52
CA ALA A 141 -3.63 -7.10 -0.08
C ALA A 141 -3.84 -8.31 0.81
N VAL A 142 -2.74 -8.96 1.23
CA VAL A 142 -2.75 -10.12 2.13
C VAL A 142 -3.46 -9.78 3.44
N GLY A 143 -3.14 -8.64 4.05
CA GLY A 143 -3.79 -8.19 5.28
C GLY A 143 -5.30 -7.93 5.11
N SER A 144 -5.73 -7.47 3.93
CA SER A 144 -7.15 -7.26 3.64
C SER A 144 -7.90 -8.58 3.48
N LEU A 145 -7.33 -9.54 2.75
CA LEU A 145 -7.90 -10.88 2.62
C LEU A 145 -7.99 -11.61 3.96
N LEU A 146 -6.91 -11.53 4.76
CA LEU A 146 -6.86 -12.17 6.08
C LEU A 146 -7.90 -11.58 7.03
N ARG A 147 -8.12 -10.26 7.01
CA ARG A 147 -9.21 -9.63 7.78
C ARG A 147 -10.57 -10.15 7.34
N TRP A 148 -10.83 -10.24 6.04
CA TRP A 148 -12.11 -10.74 5.55
C TRP A 148 -12.39 -12.17 5.97
N TYR A 149 -11.41 -13.06 5.83
CA TYR A 149 -11.59 -14.42 6.31
C TYR A 149 -11.90 -14.46 7.82
N ARG A 150 -11.13 -13.73 8.64
CA ARG A 150 -11.35 -13.65 10.11
C ARG A 150 -12.71 -13.05 10.49
N GLU A 151 -13.26 -12.21 9.63
CA GLU A 151 -14.60 -11.61 9.78
C GLU A 151 -15.71 -12.51 9.19
N GLY A 152 -15.38 -13.72 8.70
CA GLY A 152 -16.33 -14.63 8.05
C GLY A 152 -16.82 -14.17 6.67
N VAL A 153 -16.18 -13.14 6.11
CA VAL A 153 -16.49 -12.61 4.78
C VAL A 153 -15.76 -13.42 3.73
N ASP A 154 -16.50 -13.95 2.76
CA ASP A 154 -15.89 -14.61 1.62
C ASP A 154 -15.02 -13.65 0.79
N PRO A 155 -13.69 -13.83 0.73
CA PRO A 155 -12.84 -12.94 -0.05
C PRO A 155 -13.17 -12.99 -1.53
N SER A 156 -13.64 -14.12 -2.06
CA SER A 156 -13.93 -14.32 -3.48
C SER A 156 -14.96 -13.30 -4.00
N VAL A 157 -15.95 -12.95 -3.18
CA VAL A 157 -17.01 -11.97 -3.54
C VAL A 157 -16.51 -10.52 -3.50
N ARG A 158 -15.43 -10.23 -2.77
CA ARG A 158 -14.85 -8.88 -2.63
C ARG A 158 -13.54 -8.72 -3.41
N LEU A 159 -13.02 -9.76 -4.04
CA LEU A 159 -11.79 -9.70 -4.84
C LEU A 159 -11.86 -8.63 -5.93
N PHE A 160 -13.01 -8.47 -6.59
CA PHE A 160 -13.18 -7.44 -7.62
C PHE A 160 -13.08 -6.02 -7.05
N GLN A 161 -13.61 -5.81 -5.84
CA GLN A 161 -13.53 -4.53 -5.14
C GLN A 161 -12.08 -4.22 -4.73
N LEU A 162 -11.35 -5.20 -4.17
CA LEU A 162 -9.94 -5.04 -3.82
C LEU A 162 -9.08 -4.81 -5.07
N SER A 163 -9.34 -5.57 -6.15
CA SER A 163 -8.70 -5.40 -7.46
C SER A 163 -8.86 -3.96 -7.96
N THR A 164 -10.09 -3.44 -7.91
CA THR A 164 -10.41 -2.06 -8.31
C THR A 164 -9.72 -1.04 -7.43
N PHE A 165 -9.79 -1.21 -6.10
CA PHE A 165 -9.13 -0.33 -5.13
C PHE A 165 -7.62 -0.28 -5.31
N MET A 166 -7.00 -1.42 -5.61
CA MET A 166 -5.58 -1.52 -5.89
C MET A 166 -5.24 -1.08 -7.33
N GLY A 167 -6.22 -0.94 -8.22
CA GLY A 167 -5.99 -0.61 -9.63
C GLY A 167 -5.29 -1.76 -10.38
N HIS A 168 -5.70 -3.00 -10.13
CA HIS A 168 -5.39 -4.16 -10.97
C HIS A 168 -6.27 -4.14 -12.22
N VAL A 169 -5.66 -4.40 -13.36
CA VAL A 169 -6.36 -4.41 -14.65
C VAL A 169 -7.00 -5.77 -14.89
N ASP A 170 -6.40 -6.81 -14.32
CA ASP A 170 -6.90 -8.17 -14.34
C ASP A 170 -7.14 -8.62 -12.89
N PRO A 171 -8.38 -8.97 -12.51
CA PRO A 171 -8.71 -9.57 -11.21
C PRO A 171 -7.89 -10.82 -10.89
N ALA A 172 -7.39 -11.57 -11.88
CA ALA A 172 -6.50 -12.71 -11.65
C ALA A 172 -5.18 -12.29 -10.98
N SER A 173 -4.73 -11.04 -11.19
CA SER A 173 -3.58 -10.47 -10.47
C SER A 173 -3.85 -10.30 -8.97
N THR A 174 -5.12 -10.31 -8.55
CA THR A 174 -5.55 -10.27 -7.15
C THR A 174 -5.78 -11.68 -6.61
N ALA A 175 -6.19 -12.63 -7.45
CA ALA A 175 -6.36 -14.04 -7.06
C ALA A 175 -5.04 -14.70 -6.62
N VAL A 176 -3.90 -14.24 -7.15
CA VAL A 176 -2.55 -14.62 -6.68
C VAL A 176 -2.38 -14.44 -5.17
N TYR A 177 -3.08 -13.50 -4.55
CA TYR A 177 -2.97 -13.28 -3.11
C TYR A 177 -3.71 -14.31 -2.27
N LEU A 178 -4.66 -15.09 -2.81
CA LEU A 178 -5.47 -16.03 -2.02
C LEU A 178 -4.69 -17.21 -1.45
N THR A 179 -3.57 -17.60 -2.07
CA THR A 179 -2.87 -18.86 -1.76
C THR A 179 -1.41 -18.67 -1.36
N ILE A 180 -0.95 -17.42 -1.21
CA ILE A 180 0.50 -17.15 -1.22
C ILE A 180 1.15 -17.12 0.16
N THR A 181 0.37 -17.14 1.26
CA THR A 181 0.93 -17.19 2.61
C THR A 181 0.37 -18.36 3.41
N PRO A 182 1.17 -18.97 4.32
CA PRO A 182 0.70 -20.06 5.18
C PRO A 182 -0.55 -19.71 5.98
N GLU A 183 -0.68 -18.46 6.43
CA GLU A 183 -1.82 -17.98 7.20
C GLU A 183 -3.09 -17.95 6.34
N LEU A 184 -3.00 -17.46 5.10
CA LEU A 184 -4.14 -17.46 4.17
C LEU A 184 -4.52 -18.89 3.76
N PHE A 185 -3.53 -19.77 3.60
CA PHE A 185 -3.79 -21.18 3.33
C PHE A 185 -4.48 -21.86 4.51
N SER A 186 -4.01 -21.64 5.74
CA SER A 186 -4.64 -22.18 6.95
C SER A 186 -6.09 -21.74 7.09
N GLU A 187 -6.36 -20.47 6.82
CA GLU A 187 -7.70 -19.91 6.94
C GLU A 187 -8.63 -20.38 5.81
N ALA A 188 -8.11 -20.50 4.58
CA ALA A 188 -8.83 -21.11 3.47
C ALA A 188 -9.15 -22.59 3.73
N SER A 189 -8.20 -23.35 4.28
CA SER A 189 -8.39 -24.75 4.68
C SER A 189 -9.45 -24.88 5.78
N HIS A 190 -9.38 -24.05 6.82
CA HIS A 190 -10.38 -24.06 7.89
C HIS A 190 -11.80 -23.81 7.35
N ARG A 191 -11.95 -22.83 6.44
CA ARG A 191 -13.22 -22.57 5.79
C ARG A 191 -13.70 -23.74 4.93
N PHE A 192 -12.78 -24.41 4.22
CA PHE A 192 -13.11 -25.60 3.43
C PHE A 192 -13.57 -26.76 4.32
N GLU A 193 -12.91 -26.99 5.46
CA GLU A 193 -13.32 -28.00 6.44
C GLU A 193 -14.76 -27.76 6.92
N VAL A 194 -15.10 -26.53 7.31
CA VAL A 194 -16.47 -26.15 7.73
C VAL A 194 -17.48 -26.34 6.59
N PHE A 195 -17.12 -25.97 5.35
CA PHE A 195 -17.99 -26.16 4.19
C PHE A 195 -18.24 -27.65 3.89
N ALA A 196 -17.20 -28.48 4.02
CA ALA A 196 -17.26 -29.89 3.71
C ALA A 196 -17.87 -30.73 4.84
N GLU A 197 -17.85 -30.25 6.09
CA GLU A 197 -18.37 -30.93 7.30
C GLU A 197 -19.73 -31.64 7.10
N PRO A 198 -20.75 -31.03 6.44
CA PRO A 198 -22.03 -31.69 6.19
C PRO A 198 -21.93 -32.90 5.25
N ALA A 199 -21.04 -32.85 4.25
CA ALA A 199 -20.86 -33.93 3.28
C ALA A 199 -20.18 -35.16 3.91
N TRP A 200 -19.37 -34.97 4.96
CA TRP A 200 -18.74 -36.07 5.70
C TRP A 200 -19.69 -36.77 6.67
N LEU A 201 -20.74 -36.07 7.14
CA LEU A 201 -21.74 -36.64 8.05
C LEU A 201 -22.81 -37.47 7.31
N GLU A 202 -23.07 -37.17 6.03
CA GLU A 202 -23.96 -37.99 5.18
C GLU A 202 -23.33 -39.32 4.73
N GLU A 203 -21.99 -39.45 4.81
CA GLU A 203 -21.25 -40.67 4.44
C GLU A 203 -20.87 -41.57 5.65
N GLN A 204 -21.23 -41.21 6.89
CA GLN A 204 -21.06 -42.11 8.03
C GLN A 204 -22.32 -42.98 8.24
N PRO A 205 -22.22 -44.32 8.12
CA PRO A 205 -23.35 -45.25 8.26
C PRO A 205 -23.87 -45.38 9.70
#